data_AF-A0A2V9HB21-F1
#
_entry.id   AF-A0A2V9HB21-F1
#
_cell.length_a   1.000
_cell.length_b   1.000
_cell.length_c   1.000
_cell.angle_alpha   90.00
_cell.angle_beta   90.00
_cell.angle_gamma   90.00
#
_symmetry.space_group_name_H-M   'P 1'
#
loop_
_entity.id
_entity.type
_entity.pdbx_description
1 polymer ?
#
loop_
_entity_poly.entity_id
_entity_poly.type
_entity_poly.pdbx_seq_one_letter_code
_entity_poly.pdbx_strand_id
1 'polypeptide(L)'
;MVGPRTQETEGSAKTHSNVPIMRNLVKELAAKWKRLTMQYGFRRAPVLAVSRLISWRAKCSLQKMAIVKFHKLDLQLLLPVKWEGIGRSIFAFREHYEPELAFLQHVLSPGATFVDVGANLGIYTLMAGRIVGHLGRVIAFEPSAQSFPLLRQNIELNHLTNVHAFPVALSEKTGETLLYHAPCPSGNSLGKDPSFNGNCEVVVTESLDNIVHEVSVERVDVIKMDVQGAEELVLRGAQNVAASMKPVIIFEFYPEGAVLLGLSPYGAWELLEGLGYEFFAVCSAGTISRMKSPPADIKYANVVAIHKKLN
;
A
#
# COMPACT_ATOMS: atom_id res chain seq x y z
N MET A 1 5.89 -61.20 -50.05
CA MET A 1 7.16 -61.54 -49.35
C MET A 1 7.65 -60.25 -48.70
N VAL A 2 7.27 -59.91 -47.47
CA VAL A 2 7.79 -60.35 -46.16
C VAL A 2 9.33 -60.32 -46.11
N GLY A 3 9.87 -59.40 -45.29
CA GLY A 3 11.28 -58.95 -45.22
C GLY A 3 12.28 -59.93 -44.58
N PRO A 4 13.41 -59.41 -44.05
CA PRO A 4 13.41 -58.95 -42.66
C PRO A 4 14.30 -57.72 -42.33
N ARG A 5 14.14 -57.26 -41.07
CA ARG A 5 14.78 -56.16 -40.33
C ARG A 5 16.28 -56.33 -40.10
N THR A 6 16.96 -55.21 -39.90
CA THR A 6 17.95 -55.00 -38.81
C THR A 6 17.84 -53.58 -38.25
N GLN A 7 17.90 -53.48 -36.93
CA GLN A 7 17.93 -52.24 -36.13
C GLN A 7 19.38 -51.81 -35.95
N GLU A 8 19.67 -50.52 -36.10
CA GLU A 8 20.81 -49.89 -35.43
C GLU A 8 20.34 -48.63 -34.70
N THR A 9 20.65 -48.62 -33.41
CA THR A 9 20.44 -47.55 -32.45
C THR A 9 21.65 -46.62 -32.46
N GLU A 10 21.46 -45.34 -32.78
CA GLU A 10 22.40 -44.30 -32.38
C GLU A 10 21.64 -43.19 -31.64
N GLY A 11 21.89 -43.14 -30.33
CA GLY A 11 21.61 -41.98 -29.52
C GLY A 11 22.67 -40.92 -29.78
N SER A 12 22.24 -39.71 -30.13
CA SER A 12 23.06 -38.52 -30.01
C SER A 12 22.28 -37.47 -29.23
N ALA A 13 22.87 -37.08 -28.10
CA ALA A 13 22.30 -36.23 -27.08
C ALA A 13 21.93 -34.85 -27.64
N LYS A 14 20.63 -34.52 -27.58
CA LYS A 14 20.18 -33.13 -27.68
C LYS A 14 20.63 -32.40 -26.41
N THR A 15 21.75 -31.69 -26.50
CA THR A 15 22.10 -30.62 -25.56
C THR A 15 21.04 -29.52 -25.67
N HIS A 16 19.98 -29.62 -24.86
CA HIS A 16 19.06 -28.52 -24.63
C HIS A 16 19.85 -27.37 -23.99
N SER A 17 20.00 -26.28 -24.74
CA SER A 17 20.73 -25.09 -24.34
C SER A 17 20.00 -24.38 -23.19
N ASN A 18 20.52 -24.52 -21.97
CA ASN A 18 20.09 -23.76 -20.77
C ASN A 18 20.38 -22.24 -20.84
N VAL A 19 20.91 -21.75 -21.97
CA VAL A 19 21.40 -20.38 -22.16
C VAL A 19 20.29 -19.30 -22.12
N PRO A 20 19.09 -19.49 -22.70
CA PRO A 20 18.02 -18.48 -22.64
C PRO A 20 17.43 -18.31 -21.23
N ILE A 21 17.29 -19.42 -20.51
CA ILE A 21 16.71 -19.47 -19.16
C ILE A 21 17.66 -18.76 -18.17
N MET A 22 18.95 -19.05 -18.26
CA MET A 22 19.97 -18.46 -17.38
C MET A 22 20.16 -16.96 -17.64
N ARG A 23 20.06 -16.50 -18.90
CA ARG A 23 20.07 -15.06 -19.25
C ARG A 23 18.86 -14.32 -18.69
N ASN A 24 17.67 -14.93 -18.74
CA ASN A 24 16.46 -14.34 -18.15
C ASN A 24 16.55 -14.26 -16.63
N LEU A 25 17.05 -15.31 -15.97
CA LEU A 25 17.26 -15.33 -14.52
C LEU A 25 18.24 -14.24 -14.07
N VAL A 26 19.37 -14.07 -14.77
CA VAL A 26 20.37 -13.04 -14.47
C VAL A 26 19.78 -11.64 -14.66
N LYS A 27 19.01 -11.40 -15.72
CA LYS A 27 18.32 -10.12 -15.95
C LYS A 27 17.31 -9.81 -14.85
N GLU A 28 16.53 -10.80 -14.44
CA GLU A 28 15.53 -10.65 -13.38
C GLU A 28 16.18 -10.37 -12.02
N LEU A 29 17.27 -11.08 -11.71
CA LEU A 29 18.08 -10.84 -10.51
C LEU A 29 18.72 -9.45 -10.53
N ALA A 30 19.28 -9.01 -11.67
CA ALA A 30 19.83 -7.68 -11.83
C ALA A 30 18.77 -6.59 -11.64
N ALA A 31 17.55 -6.78 -12.17
CA ALA A 31 16.44 -5.85 -11.98
C ALA A 31 15.94 -5.83 -10.52
N LYS A 32 15.86 -6.98 -9.85
CA LYS A 32 15.55 -7.09 -8.42
C LYS A 32 16.61 -6.41 -7.56
N TRP A 33 17.89 -6.60 -7.89
CA TRP A 33 19.01 -5.96 -7.22
C TRP A 33 19.01 -4.44 -7.41
N LYS A 34 18.80 -3.97 -8.64
CA LYS A 34 18.69 -2.53 -8.93
C LYS A 34 17.54 -1.88 -8.16
N ARG A 35 16.37 -2.53 -8.08
CA ARG A 35 15.25 -2.03 -7.27
C ARG A 35 15.60 -1.96 -5.78
N LEU A 36 16.24 -3.00 -5.25
CA LEU A 36 16.67 -3.04 -3.86
C LEU A 36 17.67 -1.90 -3.54
N THR A 37 18.67 -1.67 -4.39
CA THR A 37 19.69 -0.64 -4.17
C THR A 37 19.17 0.78 -4.40
N MET A 38 18.02 0.94 -5.07
CA MET A 38 17.35 2.23 -5.20
C MET A 38 16.49 2.58 -3.98
N GLN A 39 16.11 1.61 -3.14
CA GLN A 39 15.32 1.89 -1.94
C GLN A 39 16.11 2.72 -0.93
N TYR A 40 15.49 3.79 -0.45
CA TYR A 40 16.07 4.71 0.52
C TYR A 40 16.56 3.99 1.78
N GLY A 41 15.74 3.10 2.35
CA GLY A 41 16.13 2.30 3.51
C GLY A 41 17.35 1.42 3.29
N PHE A 42 17.51 0.85 2.09
CA PHE A 42 18.70 0.07 1.74
C PHE A 42 19.95 0.95 1.65
N ARG A 43 19.86 2.11 0.99
CA ARG A 43 20.98 3.06 0.87
C ARG A 43 21.46 3.56 2.23
N ARG A 44 20.55 3.72 3.19
CA ARG A 44 20.86 4.18 4.54
C ARG A 44 21.55 3.12 5.39
N ALA A 45 21.18 1.84 5.26
CA ALA A 45 21.71 0.77 6.10
C ALA A 45 21.82 -0.58 5.35
N PRO A 46 22.71 -0.71 4.35
CA PRO A 46 22.71 -1.84 3.42
C PRO A 46 23.01 -3.19 4.12
N VAL A 47 23.99 -3.22 5.02
CA VAL A 47 24.35 -4.45 5.77
C VAL A 47 23.21 -4.92 6.68
N LEU A 48 22.54 -3.98 7.37
CA LEU A 48 21.38 -4.29 8.20
C LEU A 48 20.18 -4.74 7.35
N ALA A 49 19.94 -4.10 6.20
CA ALA A 49 18.88 -4.51 5.28
C ALA A 49 19.09 -5.96 4.77
N VAL A 50 20.32 -6.31 4.37
CA VAL A 50 20.66 -7.67 3.92
C VAL A 50 20.48 -8.69 5.05
N SER A 51 21.02 -8.42 6.25
CA SER A 51 20.87 -9.33 7.39
C SER A 51 19.40 -9.54 7.78
N ARG A 52 18.57 -8.48 7.75
CA ARG A 52 17.13 -8.57 7.97
C ARG A 52 16.44 -9.38 6.88
N LEU A 53 16.81 -9.23 5.61
CA LEU A 53 16.25 -10.04 4.52
C LEU A 53 16.58 -11.54 4.68
N ILE A 54 17.80 -11.88 5.12
CA ILE A 54 18.18 -13.26 5.45
C ILE A 54 17.35 -13.78 6.62
N SER A 55 17.22 -12.99 7.69
CA SER A 55 16.38 -13.35 8.84
C SER A 55 14.91 -13.52 8.47
N TRP A 56 14.37 -12.67 7.59
CA TRP A 56 13.01 -12.80 7.07
C TRP A 56 12.82 -14.13 6.35
N ARG A 57 13.79 -14.52 5.51
CA ARG A 57 13.76 -15.81 4.79
C ARG A 57 13.68 -16.99 5.75
N ALA A 58 14.50 -16.97 6.82
CA ALA A 58 14.47 -18.00 7.84
C ALA A 58 13.12 -18.04 8.58
N LYS A 59 12.56 -16.87 8.94
CA LYS A 59 11.25 -16.78 9.60
C LYS A 59 10.12 -17.30 8.71
N CYS A 60 10.12 -17.00 7.41
CA CYS A 60 9.16 -17.54 6.43
C CYS A 60 9.22 -19.06 6.40
N SER A 61 10.43 -19.64 6.38
CA SER A 61 10.62 -21.09 6.39
C SER A 61 10.11 -21.76 7.68
N LEU A 62 10.06 -21.03 8.79
CA LEU A 62 9.58 -21.53 10.08
C LEU A 62 8.10 -21.20 10.33
N GLN A 63 7.43 -20.49 9.43
CA GLN A 63 6.05 -20.00 9.56
C GLN A 63 5.76 -19.26 10.88
N LYS A 64 6.79 -18.66 11.50
CA LYS A 64 6.66 -17.94 12.78
C LYS A 64 6.39 -16.47 12.53
N MET A 65 5.23 -15.97 12.97
CA MET A 65 4.89 -14.54 13.03
C MET A 65 6.07 -13.67 13.47
N ALA A 66 6.20 -12.51 12.85
CA ALA A 66 7.32 -11.60 13.11
C ALA A 66 6.82 -10.28 13.67
N ILE A 67 7.28 -9.95 14.87
CA ILE A 67 7.08 -8.60 15.44
C ILE A 67 8.25 -7.73 14.99
N VAL A 68 7.90 -6.59 14.41
CA VAL A 68 8.80 -5.53 13.98
C VAL A 68 8.71 -4.38 14.96
N LYS A 69 9.84 -3.94 15.50
CA LYS A 69 9.90 -2.75 16.36
C LYS A 69 10.32 -1.53 15.54
N PHE A 70 9.60 -0.43 15.72
CA PHE A 70 9.90 0.90 15.23
C PHE A 70 10.34 1.75 16.42
N HIS A 71 11.63 1.98 16.55
CA HIS A 71 12.22 2.49 17.79
C HIS A 71 11.91 3.97 18.02
N LYS A 72 11.77 4.76 16.96
CA LYS A 72 11.54 6.22 17.08
C LYS A 72 10.19 6.55 17.74
N LEU A 73 9.19 5.69 17.55
CA LEU A 73 7.82 5.89 18.03
C LEU A 73 7.40 4.83 19.06
N ASP A 74 8.33 3.96 19.48
CA ASP A 74 8.04 2.82 20.37
C ASP A 74 6.82 2.00 19.90
N LEU A 75 6.82 1.65 18.61
CA LEU A 75 5.73 0.89 17.98
C LEU A 75 6.17 -0.52 17.63
N GLN A 76 5.21 -1.43 17.66
CA GLN A 76 5.36 -2.82 17.28
C GLN A 76 4.38 -3.16 16.16
N LEU A 77 4.82 -3.88 15.13
CA LEU A 77 3.96 -4.33 14.05
C LEU A 77 4.14 -5.83 13.86
N LEU A 78 3.07 -6.56 14.11
CA LEU A 78 2.92 -7.96 13.77
C LEU A 78 2.77 -8.08 12.25
N LEU A 79 3.67 -8.85 11.65
CA LEU A 79 3.66 -9.15 10.23
C LEU A 79 3.34 -10.63 9.99
N PRO A 80 2.39 -10.94 9.08
CA PRO A 80 2.20 -12.29 8.59
C PRO A 80 3.43 -12.69 7.77
N VAL A 81 3.96 -13.89 8.02
CA VAL A 81 5.25 -14.26 7.45
C VAL A 81 5.06 -14.96 6.11
N LYS A 82 4.78 -14.14 5.10
CA LYS A 82 4.86 -14.50 3.69
C LYS A 82 6.14 -13.93 3.09
N TRP A 83 6.80 -14.70 2.23
CA TRP A 83 8.05 -14.25 1.58
C TRP A 83 7.82 -13.06 0.65
N GLU A 84 6.65 -13.03 0.01
CA GLU A 84 6.20 -11.98 -0.89
C GLU A 84 5.28 -11.01 -0.15
N GLY A 85 5.23 -9.78 -0.65
CA GLY A 85 4.36 -8.72 -0.12
C GLY A 85 5.05 -7.67 0.73
N ILE A 86 4.23 -6.74 1.20
CA ILE A 86 4.65 -5.54 1.92
C ILE A 86 5.42 -5.84 3.21
N GLY A 87 5.08 -6.94 3.89
CA GLY A 87 5.74 -7.37 5.14
C GLY A 87 7.26 -7.56 5.00
N ARG A 88 7.73 -8.09 3.87
CA ARG A 88 9.18 -8.24 3.62
C ARG A 88 9.90 -6.89 3.60
N SER A 89 9.32 -5.92 2.90
CA SER A 89 9.89 -4.58 2.76
C SER A 89 9.86 -3.82 4.09
N ILE A 90 8.73 -3.87 4.80
CA ILE A 90 8.62 -3.31 6.15
C ILE A 90 9.65 -3.95 7.09
N PHE A 91 9.82 -5.29 7.02
CA PHE A 91 10.79 -5.97 7.87
C PHE A 91 12.23 -5.53 7.60
N ALA A 92 12.60 -5.37 6.32
CA ALA A 92 13.94 -4.97 5.92
C ALA A 92 14.24 -3.50 6.27
N PHE A 93 13.31 -2.59 5.97
CA PHE A 93 13.56 -1.15 5.96
C PHE A 93 13.00 -0.39 7.16
N ARG A 94 12.07 -0.98 7.93
CA ARG A 94 11.52 -0.38 9.16
C ARG A 94 10.96 1.04 8.91
N GLU A 95 11.39 2.03 9.68
CA GLU A 95 10.99 3.45 9.55
C GLU A 95 11.37 4.07 8.18
N HIS A 96 12.17 3.38 7.37
CA HIS A 96 12.62 3.82 6.06
C HIS A 96 12.01 3.03 4.91
N TYR A 97 10.93 2.30 5.20
CA TYR A 97 10.15 1.57 4.21
C TYR A 97 9.60 2.51 3.13
N GLU A 98 8.96 3.59 3.55
CA GLU A 98 8.34 4.59 2.67
C GLU A 98 8.69 6.01 3.14
N PRO A 99 9.04 6.95 2.23
CA PRO A 99 9.33 8.33 2.60
C PRO A 99 8.12 9.07 3.17
N GLU A 100 6.90 8.65 2.83
CA GLU A 100 5.63 9.19 3.34
C GLU A 100 5.50 9.00 4.85
N LEU A 101 6.08 7.95 5.43
CA LEU A 101 6.11 7.74 6.88
C LEU A 101 6.94 8.81 7.61
N ALA A 102 7.95 9.36 6.95
CA ALA A 102 8.68 10.52 7.46
C ALA A 102 7.86 11.81 7.24
N PHE A 103 7.18 11.95 6.11
CA PHE A 103 6.29 13.08 5.84
C PHE A 103 5.13 13.18 6.84
N LEU A 104 4.55 12.06 7.27
CA LEU A 104 3.53 12.03 8.33
C LEU A 104 3.97 12.75 9.60
N GLN A 105 5.25 12.63 9.98
CA GLN A 105 5.80 13.29 11.17
C GLN A 105 5.96 14.81 10.99
N HIS A 106 5.92 15.31 9.76
CA HIS A 106 5.97 16.74 9.44
C HIS A 106 4.58 17.36 9.34
N VAL A 107 3.57 16.59 8.91
CA VAL A 107 2.22 17.11 8.65
C VAL A 107 1.25 16.85 9.80
N LEU A 108 1.41 15.77 10.57
CA LEU A 108 0.58 15.50 11.73
C LEU A 108 1.11 16.22 12.98
N SER A 109 0.17 16.66 13.81
CA SER A 109 0.45 17.27 15.12
C SER A 109 -0.40 16.58 16.20
N PRO A 110 0.00 16.66 17.49
CA PRO A 110 -0.84 16.21 18.59
C PRO A 110 -2.24 16.83 18.53
N GLY A 111 -3.28 16.04 18.76
CA GLY A 111 -4.67 16.49 18.66
C GLY A 111 -5.28 16.44 17.25
N ALA A 112 -4.52 16.07 16.22
CA ALA A 112 -5.03 15.98 14.86
C ALA A 112 -5.94 14.74 14.64
N THR A 113 -6.82 14.83 13.65
CA THR A 113 -7.61 13.70 13.13
C THR A 113 -6.97 13.17 11.85
N PHE A 114 -6.59 11.90 11.85
CA PHE A 114 -6.05 11.19 10.69
C PHE A 114 -7.05 10.13 10.19
N VAL A 115 -7.23 10.08 8.87
CA VAL A 115 -8.02 9.04 8.21
C VAL A 115 -7.08 8.14 7.38
N ASP A 116 -7.15 6.83 7.59
CA ASP A 116 -6.36 5.83 6.86
C ASP A 116 -7.30 4.95 6.02
N VAL A 117 -7.23 5.08 4.70
CA VAL A 117 -8.10 4.38 3.75
C VAL A 117 -7.30 3.31 3.03
N GLY A 118 -7.63 2.04 3.26
CA GLY A 118 -6.79 0.91 2.85
C GLY A 118 -5.69 0.63 3.88
N ALA A 119 -6.05 0.64 5.17
CA ALA A 119 -5.09 0.60 6.27
C ALA A 119 -4.22 -0.68 6.32
N ASN A 120 -4.64 -1.77 5.67
CA ASN A 120 -3.91 -3.03 5.54
C ASN A 120 -3.48 -3.59 6.91
N LEU A 121 -2.18 -3.78 7.15
CA LEU A 121 -1.65 -4.21 8.45
C LEU A 121 -1.54 -3.07 9.49
N GLY A 122 -1.76 -1.82 9.07
CA GLY A 122 -1.84 -0.65 9.95
C GLY A 122 -0.57 0.17 10.11
N ILE A 123 0.41 0.09 9.21
CA ILE A 123 1.66 0.84 9.39
C ILE A 123 1.43 2.36 9.51
N TYR A 124 0.58 2.94 8.64
CA TYR A 124 0.19 4.34 8.71
C TYR A 124 -0.69 4.61 9.93
N THR A 125 -1.74 3.80 10.13
CA THR A 125 -2.62 3.82 11.30
C THR A 125 -1.86 3.91 12.64
N LEU A 126 -0.91 3.00 12.87
CA LEU A 126 -0.17 2.94 14.14
C LEU A 126 0.74 4.16 14.32
N MET A 127 1.45 4.57 13.26
CA MET A 127 2.32 5.73 13.30
C MET A 127 1.52 7.01 13.57
N ALA A 128 0.43 7.22 12.85
CA ALA A 128 -0.47 8.34 13.07
C ALA A 128 -1.04 8.33 14.50
N GLY A 129 -1.51 7.17 14.98
CA GLY A 129 -2.07 7.02 16.32
C GLY A 129 -1.09 7.44 17.42
N ARG A 130 0.20 7.13 17.24
CA ARG A 130 1.24 7.58 18.16
C ARG A 130 1.54 9.08 18.04
N ILE A 131 1.60 9.62 16.83
CA ILE A 131 1.95 11.03 16.58
C ILE A 131 0.85 11.98 17.06
N VAL A 132 -0.42 11.68 16.76
CA VAL A 132 -1.54 12.54 17.16
C VAL A 132 -1.85 12.44 18.66
N GLY A 133 -1.44 11.34 19.29
CA GLY A 133 -1.56 11.12 20.73
C GLY A 133 -3.00 11.04 21.23
N HIS A 134 -3.17 10.97 22.55
CA HIS A 134 -4.47 10.75 23.20
C HIS A 134 -5.50 11.87 22.98
N LEU A 135 -5.07 13.06 22.58
CA LEU A 135 -5.96 14.17 22.22
C LEU A 135 -6.43 14.11 20.76
N GLY A 136 -5.72 13.37 19.92
CA GLY A 136 -6.08 13.18 18.52
C GLY A 136 -6.88 11.91 18.29
N ARG A 137 -7.20 11.65 17.03
CA ARG A 137 -7.98 10.48 16.62
C ARG A 137 -7.46 9.91 15.31
N VAL A 138 -7.49 8.59 15.19
CA VAL A 138 -7.30 7.89 13.91
C VAL A 138 -8.55 7.10 13.56
N ILE A 139 -8.99 7.23 12.31
CA ILE A 139 -10.11 6.48 11.74
C ILE A 139 -9.56 5.65 10.57
N ALA A 140 -9.48 4.34 10.74
CA ALA A 140 -8.86 3.42 9.79
C ALA A 140 -9.91 2.51 9.12
N PHE A 141 -9.78 2.33 7.81
CA PHE A 141 -10.68 1.52 7.00
C PHE A 141 -9.89 0.43 6.29
N GLU A 142 -10.24 -0.83 6.54
CA GLU A 142 -9.63 -1.99 5.90
C GLU A 142 -10.70 -3.06 5.66
N PRO A 143 -11.16 -3.24 4.41
CA PRO A 143 -12.28 -4.14 4.12
C PRO A 143 -11.92 -5.62 4.16
N SER A 144 -10.65 -6.00 4.00
CA SER A 144 -10.31 -7.40 3.80
C SER A 144 -10.45 -8.22 5.08
N ALA A 145 -11.17 -9.34 5.01
CA ALA A 145 -11.30 -10.26 6.14
C ALA A 145 -9.95 -10.90 6.53
N GLN A 146 -8.96 -10.88 5.63
CA GLN A 146 -7.61 -11.33 5.92
C GLN A 146 -6.77 -10.28 6.65
N SER A 147 -6.88 -9.01 6.26
CA SER A 147 -6.02 -7.93 6.78
C SER A 147 -6.58 -7.30 8.05
N PHE A 148 -7.91 -7.11 8.13
CA PHE A 148 -8.57 -6.42 9.24
C PHE A 148 -8.29 -7.04 10.63
N PRO A 149 -8.29 -8.38 10.81
CA PRO A 149 -7.92 -8.97 12.11
C PRO A 149 -6.49 -8.64 12.54
N LEU A 150 -5.55 -8.58 11.58
CA LEU A 150 -4.15 -8.23 11.86
C LEU A 150 -4.01 -6.75 12.21
N LEU A 151 -4.75 -5.86 11.53
CA LEU A 151 -4.84 -4.44 11.88
C LEU A 151 -5.28 -4.27 13.34
N ARG A 152 -6.37 -4.95 13.74
CA ARG A 152 -6.87 -4.89 15.12
C ARG A 152 -5.86 -5.39 16.14
N GLN A 153 -5.23 -6.55 15.89
CA GLN A 153 -4.19 -7.08 16.75
C GLN A 153 -3.01 -6.10 16.88
N ASN A 154 -2.65 -5.43 15.79
CA ASN A 154 -1.60 -4.42 15.79
C ASN A 154 -1.97 -3.18 16.61
N ILE A 155 -3.21 -2.72 16.55
CA ILE A 155 -3.70 -1.61 17.39
C ILE A 155 -3.63 -1.99 18.87
N GLU A 156 -4.12 -3.18 19.22
CA GLU A 156 -4.13 -3.72 20.59
C GLU A 156 -2.71 -3.91 21.14
N LEU A 157 -1.79 -4.44 20.33
CA LEU A 157 -0.38 -4.66 20.68
C LEU A 157 0.35 -3.35 21.08
N ASN A 158 -0.13 -2.21 20.61
CA ASN A 158 0.45 -0.90 20.90
C ASN A 158 -0.35 -0.08 21.91
N HIS A 159 -1.42 -0.65 22.47
CA HIS A 159 -2.29 0.02 23.44
C HIS A 159 -2.83 1.37 22.92
N LEU A 160 -3.10 1.47 21.62
CA LEU A 160 -3.61 2.70 21.02
C LEU A 160 -5.13 2.80 21.23
N THR A 161 -5.54 3.64 22.18
CA THR A 161 -6.96 3.85 22.51
C THR A 161 -7.64 4.92 21.66
N ASN A 162 -6.85 5.68 20.90
CA ASN A 162 -7.29 6.77 20.02
C ASN A 162 -7.49 6.34 18.56
N VAL A 163 -7.40 5.04 18.28
CA VAL A 163 -7.52 4.47 16.94
C VAL A 163 -8.81 3.65 16.84
N HIS A 164 -9.63 3.96 15.85
CA HIS A 164 -10.86 3.23 15.54
C HIS A 164 -10.75 2.63 14.14
N ALA A 165 -10.88 1.31 14.03
CA ALA A 165 -10.77 0.59 12.76
C ALA A 165 -12.10 -0.04 12.35
N PHE A 166 -12.45 0.08 11.08
CA PHE A 166 -13.71 -0.41 10.51
C PHE A 166 -13.46 -1.37 9.34
N PRO A 167 -14.14 -2.52 9.28
CA PRO A 167 -14.01 -3.49 8.19
C PRO A 167 -14.85 -3.09 6.98
N VAL A 168 -14.59 -1.89 6.45
CA VAL A 168 -15.40 -1.23 5.41
C VAL A 168 -14.49 -0.70 4.32
N ALA A 169 -14.93 -0.82 3.07
CA ALA A 169 -14.29 -0.16 1.93
C ALA A 169 -14.89 1.23 1.76
N LEU A 170 -14.08 2.29 1.76
CA LEU A 170 -14.60 3.59 1.38
C LEU A 170 -14.87 3.65 -0.13
N SER A 171 -15.99 4.25 -0.51
CA SER A 171 -16.42 4.39 -1.90
C SER A 171 -17.37 5.59 -2.05
N GLU A 172 -17.91 5.80 -3.26
CA GLU A 172 -18.86 6.88 -3.54
C GLU A 172 -20.18 6.70 -2.78
N LYS A 173 -20.59 5.45 -2.53
CA LYS A 173 -21.93 5.12 -1.98
C LYS A 173 -21.88 3.98 -0.97
N THR A 174 -22.82 4.02 -0.05
CA THR A 174 -23.14 2.90 0.85
C THR A 174 -23.64 1.70 0.07
N GLY A 175 -23.23 0.50 0.46
CA GLY A 175 -23.69 -0.73 -0.16
C GLY A 175 -22.74 -1.90 0.06
N GLU A 176 -22.67 -2.77 -0.94
CA GLU A 176 -21.77 -3.91 -0.98
C GLU A 176 -21.06 -3.96 -2.33
N THR A 177 -19.83 -4.45 -2.33
CA THR A 177 -19.05 -4.68 -3.55
C THR A 177 -18.17 -5.92 -3.41
N LEU A 178 -17.52 -6.30 -4.50
CA LEU A 178 -16.53 -7.38 -4.50
C LEU A 178 -15.13 -6.81 -4.29
N LEU A 179 -14.43 -7.37 -3.30
CA LEU A 179 -12.99 -7.20 -3.14
C LEU A 179 -12.29 -8.43 -3.74
N TYR A 180 -11.50 -8.24 -4.78
CA TYR A 180 -10.77 -9.32 -5.44
C TYR A 180 -9.41 -9.55 -4.77
N HIS A 181 -9.07 -10.83 -4.56
CA HIS A 181 -7.85 -11.23 -3.88
C HIS A 181 -6.67 -11.31 -4.85
N ALA A 182 -5.66 -10.49 -4.59
CA ALA A 182 -4.37 -10.59 -5.26
C ALA A 182 -3.55 -11.77 -4.69
N PRO A 183 -2.48 -12.22 -5.38
CA PRO A 183 -1.54 -13.20 -4.84
C PRO A 183 -0.96 -12.79 -3.47
N CYS A 184 -0.84 -11.48 -3.23
CA CYS A 184 -0.50 -10.91 -1.94
C CYS A 184 -1.66 -10.01 -1.44
N PRO A 185 -2.10 -10.13 -0.16
CA PRO A 185 -3.25 -9.37 0.36
C PRO A 185 -3.10 -7.85 0.27
N SER A 186 -1.87 -7.32 0.25
CA SER A 186 -1.62 -5.89 0.08
C SER A 186 -1.95 -5.34 -1.31
N GLY A 187 -2.28 -6.19 -2.28
CA GLY A 187 -2.73 -5.78 -3.60
C GLY A 187 -4.20 -6.11 -3.87
N ASN A 188 -4.97 -6.48 -2.84
CA ASN A 188 -6.42 -6.69 -3.01
C ASN A 188 -7.04 -5.40 -3.54
N SER A 189 -7.95 -5.52 -4.50
CA SER A 189 -8.55 -4.37 -5.19
C SER A 189 -10.03 -4.62 -5.47
N LEU A 190 -10.80 -3.53 -5.55
CA LEU A 190 -12.18 -3.57 -6.03
C LEU A 190 -12.22 -3.83 -7.56
N GLY A 191 -11.11 -3.55 -8.26
CA GLY A 191 -10.96 -3.81 -9.69
C GLY A 191 -10.66 -5.28 -9.96
N LYS A 192 -11.28 -5.84 -10.99
CA LYS A 192 -11.06 -7.23 -11.39
C LYS A 192 -9.82 -7.33 -12.29
N ASP A 193 -8.66 -7.61 -11.69
CA ASP A 193 -7.43 -7.87 -12.44
C ASP A 193 -7.45 -9.29 -13.07
N PRO A 194 -7.24 -9.44 -14.39
CA PRO A 194 -7.18 -10.75 -15.05
C PRO A 194 -6.07 -11.68 -14.56
N SER A 195 -5.03 -11.15 -13.90
CA SER A 195 -3.92 -11.91 -13.33
C SER A 195 -4.26 -12.56 -11.98
N PHE A 196 -5.37 -12.18 -11.36
CA PHE A 196 -5.83 -12.78 -10.12
C PHE A 196 -6.46 -14.15 -10.38
N ASN A 197 -6.48 -15.00 -9.35
CA ASN A 197 -7.08 -16.33 -9.46
C ASN A 197 -8.63 -16.33 -9.45
N GLY A 198 -9.24 -15.14 -9.44
CA GLY A 198 -10.69 -14.95 -9.43
C GLY A 198 -11.35 -15.03 -8.04
N ASN A 199 -10.59 -15.33 -6.98
CA ASN A 199 -11.12 -15.31 -5.63
C ASN A 199 -11.52 -13.88 -5.24
N CYS A 200 -12.67 -13.74 -4.59
CA CYS A 200 -13.16 -12.46 -4.07
C CYS A 200 -13.97 -12.68 -2.80
N GLU A 201 -14.19 -11.58 -2.07
CA GLU A 201 -15.09 -11.51 -0.92
C GLU A 201 -16.06 -10.35 -1.09
N VAL A 202 -17.28 -10.51 -0.59
CA VAL A 202 -18.25 -9.40 -0.51
C VAL A 202 -17.88 -8.53 0.68
N VAL A 203 -17.71 -7.24 0.44
CA VAL A 203 -17.36 -6.26 1.47
C VAL A 203 -18.37 -5.12 1.49
N VAL A 204 -18.62 -4.59 2.67
CA VAL A 204 -19.48 -3.41 2.84
C VAL A 204 -18.74 -2.17 2.35
N THR A 205 -19.44 -1.30 1.64
CA THR A 205 -18.97 0.02 1.22
C THR A 205 -19.67 1.13 1.98
N GLU A 206 -18.96 2.23 2.23
CA GLU A 206 -19.51 3.43 2.84
C GLU A 206 -18.82 4.69 2.31
N SER A 207 -19.49 5.84 2.37
CA SER A 207 -18.87 7.13 2.04
C SER A 207 -18.21 7.76 3.27
N LEU A 208 -17.08 8.45 3.07
CA LEU A 208 -16.40 9.15 4.17
C LEU A 208 -17.26 10.28 4.73
N ASP A 209 -17.98 10.99 3.86
CA ASP A 209 -18.87 12.07 4.26
C ASP A 209 -19.97 11.60 5.23
N ASN A 210 -20.58 10.43 4.96
CA ASN A 210 -21.57 9.84 5.87
C ASN A 210 -20.95 9.49 7.22
N ILE A 211 -19.80 8.81 7.23
CA ILE A 211 -19.15 8.38 8.47
C ILE A 211 -18.77 9.59 9.33
N VAL A 212 -18.12 10.59 8.72
CA VAL A 212 -17.71 11.81 9.43
C VAL A 212 -18.91 12.53 10.02
N HIS A 213 -20.03 12.59 9.28
CA HIS A 213 -21.28 13.15 9.78
C HIS A 213 -21.86 12.34 10.95
N GLU A 214 -22.01 11.03 10.81
CA GLU A 214 -22.58 10.14 11.83
C GLU A 214 -21.78 10.14 13.14
N VAL A 215 -20.46 10.10 13.05
CA VAL A 215 -19.58 10.10 14.23
C VAL A 215 -19.21 11.51 14.72
N SER A 216 -19.83 12.55 14.14
CA SER A 216 -19.64 13.97 14.50
C SER A 216 -18.16 14.37 14.53
N VAL A 217 -17.42 14.02 13.47
CA VAL A 217 -16.01 14.43 13.32
C VAL A 217 -15.98 15.86 12.81
N GLU A 218 -15.56 16.79 13.67
CA GLU A 218 -15.54 18.23 13.34
C GLU A 218 -14.43 18.62 12.36
N ARG A 219 -13.35 17.84 12.31
CA ARG A 219 -12.17 18.10 11.48
C ARG A 219 -11.48 16.81 11.07
N VAL A 220 -11.01 16.78 9.82
CA VAL A 220 -10.05 15.82 9.30
C VAL A 220 -8.83 16.62 8.86
N ASP A 221 -7.67 16.30 9.42
CA ASP A 221 -6.44 17.05 9.14
C ASP A 221 -5.64 16.42 8.02
N VAL A 222 -5.59 15.09 7.99
CA VAL A 222 -4.82 14.33 7.00
C VAL A 222 -5.57 13.04 6.62
N ILE A 223 -5.59 12.73 5.32
CA ILE A 223 -6.10 11.47 4.78
C ILE A 223 -4.96 10.74 4.07
N LYS A 224 -4.71 9.46 4.36
CA LYS A 224 -3.95 8.56 3.50
C LYS A 224 -4.92 7.65 2.75
N MET A 225 -4.73 7.49 1.44
CA MET A 225 -5.47 6.56 0.60
C MET A 225 -4.49 5.63 -0.11
N ASP A 226 -4.72 4.33 -0.01
CA ASP A 226 -3.97 3.27 -0.69
C ASP A 226 -4.94 2.14 -1.01
N VAL A 227 -5.74 2.34 -2.05
CA VAL A 227 -6.88 1.47 -2.37
C VAL A 227 -6.77 0.86 -3.76
N GLN A 228 -5.54 0.80 -4.28
CA GLN A 228 -5.16 0.03 -5.46
C GLN A 228 -6.00 0.42 -6.70
N GLY A 229 -6.20 1.72 -6.90
CA GLY A 229 -6.90 2.30 -8.06
C GLY A 229 -8.30 2.85 -7.77
N ALA A 230 -8.87 2.57 -6.60
CA ALA A 230 -10.20 3.05 -6.21
C ALA A 230 -10.20 4.48 -5.61
N GLU A 231 -9.09 5.21 -5.67
CA GLU A 231 -8.94 6.53 -5.03
C GLU A 231 -9.98 7.53 -5.52
N GLU A 232 -10.35 7.49 -6.81
CA GLU A 232 -11.42 8.34 -7.36
C GLU A 232 -12.76 8.06 -6.69
N LEU A 233 -13.11 6.78 -6.46
CA LEU A 233 -14.38 6.40 -5.82
C LEU A 233 -14.41 6.87 -4.36
N VAL A 234 -13.31 6.70 -3.63
CA VAL A 234 -13.17 7.22 -2.25
C VAL A 234 -13.38 8.73 -2.24
N LEU A 235 -12.73 9.46 -3.15
CA LEU A 235 -12.83 10.92 -3.23
C LEU A 235 -14.24 11.39 -3.58
N ARG A 236 -14.97 10.67 -4.44
CA ARG A 236 -16.38 10.95 -4.72
C ARG A 236 -17.26 10.81 -3.48
N GLY A 237 -16.94 9.88 -2.58
CA GLY A 237 -17.61 9.72 -1.28
C GLY A 237 -17.04 10.61 -0.15
N ALA A 238 -16.05 11.45 -0.44
CA ALA A 238 -15.37 12.31 0.50
C ALA A 238 -15.37 13.79 0.06
N GLN A 239 -16.27 14.17 -0.86
CA GLN A 239 -16.26 15.49 -1.49
C GLN A 239 -16.48 16.60 -0.46
N ASN A 240 -17.40 16.42 0.48
CA ASN A 240 -17.68 17.43 1.50
C ASN A 240 -16.51 17.56 2.46
N VAL A 241 -15.91 16.44 2.91
CA VAL A 241 -14.69 16.45 3.72
C VAL A 241 -13.55 17.17 2.98
N ALA A 242 -13.28 16.80 1.73
CA ALA A 242 -12.20 17.36 0.94
C ALA A 242 -12.39 18.87 0.65
N ALA A 243 -13.62 19.32 0.41
CA ALA A 243 -13.94 20.71 0.09
C ALA A 243 -14.03 21.62 1.33
N SER A 244 -14.64 21.13 2.41
CA SER A 244 -14.92 21.94 3.61
C SER A 244 -13.80 21.90 4.63
N MET A 245 -13.25 20.72 4.93
CA MET A 245 -12.21 20.53 5.94
C MET A 245 -10.80 20.69 5.36
N LYS A 246 -10.66 20.52 4.04
CA LYS A 246 -9.41 20.74 3.30
C LYS A 246 -8.20 20.00 3.89
N PRO A 247 -8.31 18.70 4.21
CA PRO A 247 -7.20 17.93 4.78
C PRO A 247 -6.01 17.90 3.83
N VAL A 248 -4.81 17.61 4.34
CA VAL A 248 -3.72 17.15 3.47
C VAL A 248 -4.03 15.71 3.05
N ILE A 249 -4.02 15.43 1.75
CA ILE A 249 -4.37 14.11 1.22
C ILE A 249 -3.11 13.47 0.64
N ILE A 250 -2.76 12.29 1.13
CA ILE A 250 -1.70 11.44 0.57
C ILE A 250 -2.41 10.30 -0.14
N PHE A 251 -2.20 10.11 -1.43
CA PHE A 251 -2.88 9.04 -2.17
C PHE A 251 -1.95 8.29 -3.10
N GLU A 252 -2.19 6.99 -3.28
CA GLU A 252 -1.53 6.22 -4.33
C GLU A 252 -2.11 6.63 -5.69
N PHE A 253 -1.26 7.21 -6.53
CA PHE A 253 -1.58 7.43 -7.93
C PHE A 253 -1.28 6.14 -8.69
N TYR A 254 -2.33 5.38 -9.05
CA TYR A 254 -2.22 4.11 -9.78
C TYR A 254 -3.18 4.04 -10.99
N PRO A 255 -2.77 4.59 -12.16
CA PRO A 255 -3.61 4.67 -13.36
C PRO A 255 -4.14 3.33 -13.85
N GLU A 256 -3.31 2.28 -13.90
CA GLU A 256 -3.77 0.99 -14.40
C GLU A 256 -4.79 0.34 -13.47
N GLY A 257 -4.66 0.54 -12.15
CA GLY A 257 -5.65 0.10 -11.17
C GLY A 257 -7.00 0.79 -11.38
N ALA A 258 -7.00 2.11 -11.61
CA ALA A 258 -8.22 2.86 -11.91
C ALA A 258 -8.91 2.37 -13.20
N VAL A 259 -8.13 2.08 -14.25
CA VAL A 259 -8.69 1.55 -15.52
C VAL A 259 -9.34 0.18 -15.32
N LEU A 260 -8.82 -0.68 -14.45
CA LEU A 260 -9.45 -1.98 -14.12
C LEU A 260 -10.83 -1.83 -13.44
N LEU A 261 -11.11 -0.65 -12.88
CA LEU A 261 -12.41 -0.27 -12.31
C LEU A 261 -13.32 0.44 -13.33
N GLY A 262 -12.85 0.64 -14.57
CA GLY A 262 -13.56 1.43 -15.58
C GLY A 262 -13.53 2.94 -15.32
N LEU A 263 -12.57 3.41 -14.52
CA LEU A 263 -12.41 4.81 -14.13
C LEU A 263 -11.39 5.55 -15.03
N SER A 264 -11.34 6.87 -14.88
CA SER A 264 -10.31 7.68 -15.53
C SER A 264 -8.95 7.36 -14.91
N PRO A 265 -7.88 7.14 -15.70
CA PRO A 265 -6.52 6.94 -15.17
C PRO A 265 -6.03 8.12 -14.32
N TYR A 266 -6.64 9.31 -14.47
CA TYR A 266 -6.30 10.53 -13.76
C TYR A 266 -7.43 11.05 -12.86
N GLY A 267 -8.53 10.31 -12.69
CA GLY A 267 -9.74 10.85 -12.09
C GLY A 267 -9.57 11.37 -10.66
N ALA A 268 -8.80 10.67 -9.83
CA ALA A 268 -8.47 11.15 -8.47
C ALA A 268 -7.70 12.49 -8.49
N TRP A 269 -6.76 12.63 -9.44
CA TRP A 269 -6.01 13.88 -9.63
C TRP A 269 -6.93 15.00 -10.11
N GLU A 270 -7.72 14.75 -11.14
CA GLU A 270 -8.65 15.74 -11.74
C GLU A 270 -9.68 16.24 -10.73
N LEU A 271 -10.24 15.33 -9.89
CA LEU A 271 -11.17 15.70 -8.82
C LEU A 271 -10.52 16.64 -7.79
N LEU A 272 -9.33 16.29 -7.30
CA LEU A 272 -8.62 17.11 -6.32
C LEU A 272 -8.19 18.46 -6.91
N GLU A 273 -7.75 18.48 -8.17
CA GLU A 273 -7.41 19.71 -8.88
C GLU A 273 -8.63 20.64 -9.00
N GLY A 274 -9.80 20.08 -9.33
CA GLY A 274 -11.07 20.80 -9.37
C GLY A 274 -11.50 21.37 -8.01
N LEU A 275 -11.09 20.72 -6.91
CA LEU A 275 -11.27 21.20 -5.54
C LEU A 275 -10.19 22.20 -5.08
N GLY A 276 -9.26 22.59 -5.95
CA GLY A 276 -8.24 23.59 -5.64
C GLY A 276 -7.01 23.06 -4.92
N TYR A 277 -6.74 21.75 -4.99
CA TYR A 277 -5.51 21.15 -4.46
C TYR A 277 -4.33 21.35 -5.41
N GLU A 278 -3.13 21.39 -4.82
CA GLU A 278 -1.85 21.31 -5.51
C GLU A 278 -1.12 20.05 -5.14
N PHE A 279 -0.33 19.52 -6.08
CA PHE A 279 0.27 18.20 -5.96
C PHE A 279 1.77 18.27 -5.72
N PHE A 280 2.27 17.31 -4.94
CA PHE A 280 3.66 17.21 -4.56
C PHE A 280 4.10 15.75 -4.49
N ALA A 281 5.32 15.47 -4.92
CA ALA A 281 5.96 14.18 -4.70
C ALA A 281 6.68 14.19 -3.35
N VAL A 282 6.63 13.07 -2.61
CA VAL A 282 7.42 12.91 -1.40
C VAL A 282 8.83 12.45 -1.77
N CYS A 283 9.80 13.27 -1.37
CA CYS A 283 11.22 13.01 -1.54
C CYS A 283 11.80 12.25 -0.34
N SER A 284 13.05 11.83 -0.46
CA SER A 284 13.78 11.18 0.64
C SER A 284 13.75 12.03 1.92
N ALA A 285 13.60 11.36 3.07
CA ALA A 285 13.43 11.99 4.39
C ALA A 285 12.13 12.79 4.60
N GLY A 286 11.13 12.66 3.72
CA GLY A 286 9.80 13.24 3.94
C GLY A 286 9.69 14.72 3.58
N THR A 287 10.61 15.25 2.77
CA THR A 287 10.44 16.56 2.11
C THR A 287 9.52 16.42 0.90
N ILE A 288 8.94 17.52 0.42
CA ILE A 288 8.02 17.49 -0.73
C ILE A 288 8.49 18.40 -1.86
N SER A 289 8.25 17.98 -3.11
CA SER A 289 8.56 18.75 -4.32
C SER A 289 7.31 18.91 -5.18
N ARG A 290 6.97 20.15 -5.54
CA ARG A 290 5.75 20.45 -6.31
C ARG A 290 5.76 19.77 -7.68
N MET A 291 4.62 19.18 -8.03
CA MET A 291 4.35 18.56 -9.32
C MET A 291 3.45 19.47 -10.14
N LYS A 292 3.73 19.57 -11.44
CA LYS A 292 2.91 20.35 -12.40
C LYS A 292 1.97 19.49 -13.23
N SER A 293 2.18 18.19 -13.23
CA SER A 293 1.42 17.21 -13.99
C SER A 293 1.44 15.87 -13.26
N PRO A 294 0.47 14.97 -13.53
CA PRO A 294 0.52 13.60 -13.06
C PRO A 294 1.83 12.91 -13.47
N PRO A 295 2.31 11.92 -12.69
CA PRO A 295 3.50 11.17 -13.04
C PRO A 295 3.20 10.21 -14.20
N ALA A 296 3.60 10.59 -15.42
CA ALA A 296 3.25 9.87 -16.66
C ALA A 296 4.03 8.56 -16.89
N ASP A 297 5.22 8.41 -16.29
CA ASP A 297 6.15 7.30 -16.58
C ASP A 297 6.31 6.30 -15.42
N ILE A 298 5.41 6.35 -14.42
CA ILE A 298 5.51 5.54 -13.21
C ILE A 298 4.25 4.71 -13.07
N LYS A 299 4.43 3.39 -12.86
CA LYS A 299 3.32 2.45 -12.63
C LYS A 299 2.44 2.87 -11.45
N TYR A 300 3.06 3.31 -10.36
CA TYR A 300 2.36 3.90 -9.23
C TYR A 300 3.30 4.79 -8.42
N ALA A 301 2.77 5.82 -7.78
CA ALA A 301 3.51 6.68 -6.86
C ALA A 301 2.57 7.28 -5.81
N ASN A 302 3.04 7.45 -4.58
CA ASN A 302 2.32 8.27 -3.62
C ASN A 302 2.46 9.75 -4.00
N VAL A 303 1.32 10.45 -4.02
CA VAL A 303 1.22 11.88 -4.29
C VAL A 303 0.60 12.56 -3.08
N VAL A 304 1.14 13.71 -2.69
CA VAL A 304 0.56 14.58 -1.67
C VAL A 304 -0.20 15.70 -2.35
N ALA A 305 -1.48 15.84 -2.02
CA ALA A 305 -2.34 16.94 -2.40
C ALA A 305 -2.54 17.87 -1.20
N ILE A 306 -2.27 19.16 -1.39
CA ILE A 306 -2.47 20.21 -0.37
C ILE A 306 -3.37 21.29 -0.96
N HIS A 307 -4.46 21.63 -0.28
CA HIS A 307 -5.38 22.68 -0.73
C HIS A 307 -4.66 24.05 -0.74
N LYS A 308 -4.83 24.84 -1.81
CA LYS A 308 -4.31 26.21 -1.87
C LYS A 308 -4.83 27.02 -0.68
N LYS A 309 -3.95 27.63 0.11
CA LYS A 309 -4.40 28.69 1.02
C LYS A 309 -4.88 29.84 0.13
N LEU A 310 -6.16 30.21 0.27
CA LEU A 310 -6.63 31.48 -0.29
C LEU A 310 -5.87 32.55 0.50
N ASN A 311 -4.95 33.23 -0.17
CA ASN A 311 -4.30 34.43 0.35
C ASN A 311 -5.33 35.54 0.55
#